data_AF-A0AA94F3J1-F1
#
_entry.id   AF-A0AA94F3J1-F1
#
_cell.length_a   1.000
_cell.length_b   1.000
_cell.length_c   1.000
_cell.angle_alpha   90.00
_cell.angle_beta   90.00
_cell.angle_gamma   90.00
#
_symmetry.space_group_name_H-M   'P 1'
#
loop_
_entity.id
_entity.type
_entity.pdbx_description
1 polymer ?
#
loop_
_entity_poly.entity_id
_entity_poly.type
_entity_poly.pdbx_seq_one_letter_code
_entity_poly.pdbx_strand_id
1 'polypeptide(L)'
;MNRLRELDFLRGIAILLVLFRHQFLFYWTKNMGWIGVDLFFVLSGFLVSGLLFKEYKIYNKIDGKRFLIRRGFKIYPIFYLFYLLYMVPFFMNDTTLDFRKIITDLLFLQNYATGWGYAYAASWSLAVEEHFYFGLVFIFYFISNDKLKDIKKIESP
;
A
#
# COMPACT_ATOMS: atom_id res chain seq x y z
N MET A 1 -4.11 -6.82 23.28
CA MET A 1 -3.05 -6.35 22.35
C MET A 1 -3.22 -4.85 22.24
N ASN A 2 -2.35 -4.06 22.88
CA ASN A 2 -2.46 -2.61 22.81
C ASN A 2 -2.23 -2.19 21.36
N ARG A 3 -3.26 -1.67 20.70
CA ARG A 3 -3.07 -0.80 19.54
C ARG A 3 -2.07 0.25 19.98
N LEU A 4 -0.98 0.39 19.23
CA LEU A 4 -0.07 1.53 19.39
C LEU A 4 -0.83 2.76 18.88
N ARG A 5 -1.70 3.30 19.73
CA ARG A 5 -2.61 4.42 19.40
C ARG A 5 -1.81 5.63 18.98
N GLU A 6 -0.59 5.75 19.47
CA GLU A 6 0.38 6.78 19.12
C GLU A 6 0.69 6.75 17.61
N LEU A 7 0.91 5.55 17.04
CA LEU A 7 1.18 5.39 15.62
C LEU A 7 -0.07 5.63 14.77
N ASP A 8 -1.23 5.15 15.22
CA ASP A 8 -2.51 5.43 14.53
C ASP A 8 -2.81 6.94 14.53
N PHE A 9 -2.49 7.66 15.61
CA PHE A 9 -2.63 9.12 15.72
C PHE A 9 -1.69 9.85 14.76
N LEU A 10 -0.41 9.47 14.70
CA LEU A 10 0.55 10.04 13.76
C LEU A 10 0.16 9.80 12.30
N ARG A 11 -0.43 8.64 11.99
CA ARG A 11 -1.00 8.38 10.65
C ARG A 11 -2.18 9.30 10.36
N GLY A 12 -3.02 9.57 11.36
CA GLY A 12 -4.09 10.56 11.25
C GLY A 12 -3.57 11.96 10.91
N ILE A 13 -2.52 12.42 11.60
CA ILE A 13 -1.84 13.68 11.30
C ILE A 13 -1.29 13.67 9.87
N ALA A 14 -0.63 12.58 9.46
CA ALA A 14 -0.09 12.43 8.12
C ALA A 14 -1.18 12.57 7.04
N ILE A 15 -2.35 11.93 7.24
CA ILE A 15 -3.51 12.05 6.34
C ILE A 15 -4.03 13.50 6.29
N LEU A 16 -4.15 14.18 7.44
CA LEU A 16 -4.59 15.58 7.47
C LEU A 16 -3.67 16.51 6.69
N LEU A 17 -2.34 16.32 6.80
CA LEU A 17 -1.37 17.08 6.01
C LEU A 17 -1.56 16.88 4.50
N VAL A 18 -1.87 15.66 4.05
CA VAL A 18 -2.15 15.36 2.64
C VAL A 18 -3.45 16.03 2.18
N LEU A 19 -4.51 15.97 3.00
CA LEU A 19 -5.79 16.61 2.67
C LEU A 19 -5.65 18.14 2.59
N PHE A 20 -4.93 18.76 3.54
CA PHE A 20 -4.69 20.21 3.53
C PHE A 20 -3.86 20.68 2.34
N ARG A 21 -2.99 19.82 1.80
CA ARG A 21 -2.27 20.10 0.55
C ARG A 21 -3.21 20.14 -0.64
N HIS A 22 -4.11 19.16 -0.77
CA HIS A 22 -5.00 19.06 -1.92
C HIS A 22 -6.11 20.11 -1.94
N GLN A 23 -6.58 20.55 -0.77
CA GLN A 23 -7.61 21.59 -0.67
C GLN A 23 -7.03 23.02 -0.70
N PHE A 24 -5.71 23.17 -0.85
CA PHE A 24 -4.99 24.46 -0.82
C PHE A 24 -5.38 25.39 0.34
N LEU A 25 -5.79 24.81 1.47
CA LEU A 25 -6.39 25.57 2.58
C LEU A 25 -5.40 26.55 3.22
N PHE A 26 -4.10 26.27 3.15
CA PHE A 26 -3.06 27.10 3.74
C PHE A 26 -1.85 27.25 2.80
N TYR A 27 -1.29 28.45 2.70
CA TYR A 27 -0.16 28.72 1.79
C TYR A 27 1.08 27.87 2.11
N TRP A 28 1.34 27.60 3.40
CA TRP A 28 2.46 26.76 3.85
C TRP A 28 2.29 25.25 3.53
N THR A 29 1.06 24.74 3.42
CA THR A 29 0.83 23.33 3.09
C THR A 29 1.10 23.02 1.61
N LYS A 30 1.19 24.06 0.76
CA LYS A 30 1.58 23.94 -0.65
C LYS A 30 3.00 23.38 -0.82
N ASN A 31 3.92 23.79 0.06
CA ASN A 31 5.35 23.40 -0.03
C ASN A 31 5.71 22.21 0.86
N MET A 32 4.97 21.97 1.96
CA MET A 32 5.31 20.93 2.95
C MET A 32 4.34 19.75 2.97
N GLY A 33 3.23 19.83 2.25
CA GLY A 33 2.20 18.77 2.27
C GLY A 33 2.65 17.43 1.71
N TRP A 34 3.74 17.37 0.93
CA TRP A 34 4.33 16.10 0.47
C TRP A 34 4.84 15.24 1.64
N ILE A 35 5.20 15.85 2.78
CA ILE A 35 5.84 15.18 3.91
C ILE A 35 4.82 14.24 4.56
N GLY A 36 3.54 14.60 4.50
CA GLY A 36 2.44 13.76 4.98
C GLY A 36 2.39 12.42 4.26
N VAL A 37 2.68 12.38 2.95
CA VAL A 37 2.69 11.13 2.18
C VAL A 37 3.85 10.24 2.63
N ASP A 38 5.06 10.80 2.74
CA ASP A 38 6.24 10.07 3.18
C ASP A 38 6.07 9.52 4.60
N LEU A 39 5.57 10.36 5.52
CA LEU A 39 5.30 9.96 6.90
C LEU A 39 4.24 8.86 6.97
N PHE A 40 3.18 8.95 6.17
CA PHE A 40 2.15 7.92 6.12
C PHE A 40 2.71 6.57 5.64
N PHE A 41 3.55 6.58 4.61
CA PHE A 41 4.18 5.36 4.10
C PHE A 41 5.17 4.76 5.09
N VAL A 42 6.03 5.57 5.72
CA VAL A 42 6.99 5.08 6.73
C VAL A 42 6.26 4.43 7.91
N LEU A 43 5.23 5.08 8.45
CA LEU A 43 4.46 4.55 9.57
C LEU A 43 3.69 3.28 9.19
N SER A 44 3.10 3.25 7.99
CA SER A 44 2.41 2.07 7.49
C SER A 44 3.39 0.89 7.30
N GLY A 45 4.56 1.14 6.71
CA GLY A 45 5.62 0.14 6.53
C GLY A 45 6.14 -0.41 7.84
N PHE A 46 6.37 0.43 8.85
CA PHE A 46 6.79 0.02 10.18
C PHE A 46 5.76 -0.89 10.87
N LEU A 47 4.48 -0.52 10.83
CA LEU A 47 3.41 -1.30 11.45
C LEU A 47 3.21 -2.65 10.74
N VAL A 48 3.26 -2.65 9.40
CA VAL A 48 3.09 -3.84 8.58
C VAL A 48 4.23 -4.83 8.78
N SER A 49 5.48 -4.37 8.66
CA SER A 49 6.66 -5.21 8.83
C SER A 49 6.78 -5.73 10.26
N GLY A 50 6.47 -4.91 11.26
CA GLY A 50 6.43 -5.32 12.67
C GLY A 50 5.41 -6.43 12.94
N LEU A 51 4.25 -6.41 12.28
CA LEU A 51 3.25 -7.48 12.39
C LEU A 51 3.78 -8.82 11.85
N LEU A 52 4.40 -8.80 10.66
CA LEU A 52 5.00 -9.98 10.04
C LEU A 52 6.16 -10.53 10.87
N PHE A 53 7.03 -9.65 11.39
CA PHE A 53 8.15 -10.05 12.23
C PHE A 53 7.69 -10.67 13.55
N LYS A 54 6.62 -10.13 14.15
CA LYS A 54 6.02 -10.71 15.35
C LYS A 54 5.42 -12.08 15.08
N GLU A 55 4.74 -12.26 13.95
CA GLU A 55 4.21 -13.56 13.52
C GLU A 55 5.33 -14.58 13.33
N TYR A 56 6.44 -14.18 12.69
CA TYR A 56 7.63 -15.00 12.57
C TYR A 56 8.23 -15.38 13.93
N LYS A 57 8.34 -14.44 14.87
CA LYS A 57 8.89 -14.75 16.21
C LYS A 57 8.05 -15.76 17.00
N ILE A 58 6.74 -15.78 16.80
CA ILE A 58 5.81 -16.65 17.52
C ILE A 58 5.71 -18.03 16.86
N TYR A 59 5.53 -18.07 15.55
CA TYR A 59 5.21 -19.30 14.82
C TYR A 59 6.39 -19.87 14.02
N ASN A 60 7.54 -19.20 14.04
CA ASN A 60 8.75 -19.50 13.25
C ASN A 60 8.49 -19.66 11.74
N LYS A 61 7.35 -19.14 11.27
CA LYS A 61 6.85 -19.25 9.91
C LYS A 61 6.04 -18.01 9.60
N ILE A 62 6.20 -17.51 8.38
CA ILE A 62 5.37 -16.42 7.84
C ILE A 62 4.42 -17.03 6.82
N ASP A 63 3.12 -16.82 7.02
CA ASP A 63 2.12 -17.15 6.01
C ASP A 63 1.83 -15.92 5.15
N GLY A 64 2.71 -15.70 4.16
CA GLY A 64 2.59 -14.57 3.23
C GLY A 64 1.28 -14.59 2.44
N LYS A 65 0.75 -15.78 2.13
CA LYS A 65 -0.54 -15.92 1.44
C LYS A 65 -1.69 -15.43 2.32
N ARG A 66 -1.75 -15.90 3.56
CA ARG A 66 -2.78 -15.46 4.53
C ARG A 66 -2.71 -13.96 4.80
N PHE A 67 -1.50 -13.42 4.87
CA PHE A 67 -1.28 -11.98 5.03
C PHE A 67 -1.84 -11.17 3.84
N LEU A 68 -1.48 -11.56 2.60
CA LEU A 68 -1.96 -10.88 1.39
C LEU A 68 -3.48 -10.99 1.25
N ILE A 69 -4.05 -12.17 1.48
CA ILE A 69 -5.51 -12.39 1.39
C ILE A 69 -6.26 -11.48 2.37
N ARG A 70 -5.82 -11.44 3.65
CA ARG A 70 -6.45 -10.59 4.67
C ARG A 70 -6.42 -9.11 4.31
N ARG A 71 -5.33 -8.65 3.68
CA ARG A 71 -5.20 -7.25 3.25
C ARG A 71 -6.01 -6.98 1.98
N GLY A 72 -5.96 -7.87 1.00
CA GLY A 72 -6.74 -7.78 -0.23
C GLY A 72 -8.24 -7.66 0.05
N PHE A 73 -8.79 -8.51 0.94
CA PHE A 73 -10.21 -8.41 1.34
C PHE A 73 -10.58 -7.10 2.06
N LYS A 74 -9.61 -6.38 2.62
CA LYS A 74 -9.84 -5.08 3.24
C LYS A 74 -9.74 -3.93 2.24
N ILE A 75 -8.83 -4.03 1.27
CA ILE A 75 -8.46 -2.94 0.37
C ILE A 75 -9.22 -3.00 -0.96
N TYR A 76 -9.33 -4.18 -1.57
CA TYR A 76 -9.93 -4.32 -2.89
C TYR A 76 -11.41 -3.96 -2.95
N PRO A 77 -12.28 -4.39 -2.01
CA PRO A 77 -13.71 -4.06 -2.11
C PRO A 77 -13.96 -2.56 -2.08
N ILE A 78 -13.26 -1.85 -1.19
CA ILE A 78 -13.42 -0.40 -1.05
C ILE A 78 -12.82 0.33 -2.27
N PHE A 79 -11.68 -0.13 -2.77
CA PHE A 79 -11.05 0.43 -3.98
C PHE A 79 -11.97 0.31 -5.19
N TYR A 80 -12.46 -0.88 -5.50
CA TYR A 80 -13.32 -1.08 -6.67
C TYR A 80 -14.63 -0.30 -6.56
N LEU A 81 -15.20 -0.19 -5.36
CA LEU A 81 -16.39 0.64 -5.14
C LEU A 81 -16.12 2.11 -5.46
N PHE A 82 -15.08 2.71 -4.88
CA PHE A 82 -14.73 4.12 -5.15
C PHE A 82 -14.32 4.35 -6.59
N TYR A 83 -13.61 3.39 -7.20
CA TYR A 83 -13.21 3.47 -8.59
C TYR A 83 -14.42 3.48 -9.53
N LEU A 84 -15.42 2.61 -9.29
CA LEU A 84 -16.66 2.61 -10.04
C LEU A 84 -17.42 3.93 -9.89
N LEU A 85 -17.56 4.43 -8.66
CA LEU A 85 -18.20 5.72 -8.40
C LEU A 85 -17.49 6.87 -9.10
N TYR A 86 -16.15 6.84 -9.11
CA TYR A 86 -15.34 7.83 -9.80
C TYR A 86 -15.52 7.79 -11.33
N MET A 87 -15.82 6.62 -11.90
CA MET A 87 -16.04 6.46 -13.34
C MET A 87 -17.43 6.91 -13.81
N VAL A 88 -18.44 6.98 -12.93
CA VAL A 88 -19.83 7.33 -13.29
C VAL A 88 -19.93 8.63 -14.13
N PRO A 89 -19.29 9.75 -13.77
CA PRO A 89 -19.38 10.99 -14.55
C PRO A 89 -18.77 10.88 -15.96
N PHE A 90 -17.79 10.01 -16.15
CA PHE A 90 -17.15 9.83 -17.46
C PHE A 90 -18.07 9.08 -18.44
N PHE A 91 -18.90 8.17 -17.94
CA PHE A 91 -19.94 7.51 -18.73
C PHE A 91 -21.12 8.42 -19.06
N MET A 92 -21.37 9.47 -18.24
CA MET A 92 -22.46 10.43 -18.47
C MET A 92 -22.10 11.54 -19.45
N ASN A 93 -20.81 11.89 -19.57
CA ASN A 93 -20.35 13.06 -20.33
C ASN A 93 -19.78 12.71 -21.72
N ASP A 94 -19.97 11.48 -22.22
CA ASP A 94 -19.40 10.97 -23.49
C ASP A 94 -17.90 11.26 -23.67
N THR A 95 -17.18 11.34 -22.55
CA THR A 95 -15.72 11.54 -22.57
C THR A 95 -15.02 10.29 -23.09
N THR A 96 -14.03 10.49 -23.96
CA THR A 96 -13.21 9.39 -24.47
C THR A 96 -12.39 8.78 -23.33
N LEU A 97 -12.78 7.58 -22.91
CA LEU A 97 -12.06 6.80 -21.92
C LEU A 97 -10.87 6.09 -22.58
N ASP A 98 -9.67 6.37 -22.09
CA ASP A 98 -8.48 5.61 -22.46
C ASP A 98 -8.48 4.27 -21.71
N PHE A 99 -8.89 3.21 -22.41
CA PHE A 99 -8.91 1.84 -21.87
C PHE A 99 -7.58 1.41 -21.28
N ARG A 100 -6.46 1.93 -21.79
CA ARG A 100 -5.14 1.58 -21.29
C ARG A 100 -4.97 2.06 -19.84
N LYS A 101 -5.44 3.27 -19.54
CA LYS A 101 -5.40 3.84 -18.18
C LYS A 101 -6.31 3.10 -17.21
N ILE A 102 -7.46 2.64 -17.69
CA ILE A 102 -8.40 1.86 -16.87
C ILE A 102 -7.76 0.54 -16.45
N ILE A 103 -7.24 -0.21 -17.42
CA ILE A 103 -6.61 -1.51 -17.16
C ILE A 103 -5.41 -1.34 -16.22
N THR A 104 -4.58 -0.33 -16.45
CA THR A 104 -3.41 -0.10 -15.59
C THR A 104 -3.79 0.30 -14.17
N ASP A 105 -4.85 1.09 -13.97
CA ASP A 105 -5.35 1.43 -12.63
C ASP A 105 -5.93 0.21 -11.90
N LEU A 106 -6.70 -0.63 -12.60
CA LEU A 106 -7.30 -1.85 -12.03
C LEU A 106 -6.24 -2.89 -11.63
N LEU A 107 -5.13 -2.93 -12.36
CA LEU A 107 -4.00 -3.83 -12.08
C LEU A 107 -2.94 -3.22 -11.16
N PHE A 108 -3.15 -2.00 -10.66
CA PHE A 108 -2.15 -1.26 -9.87
C PHE A 108 -0.82 -0.97 -10.62
N LEU A 109 -0.83 -0.98 -11.96
CA LEU A 109 0.35 -0.77 -12.83
C LEU A 109 0.49 0.67 -13.37
N GLN A 110 -0.42 1.57 -13.03
CA GLN A 110 -0.48 2.95 -13.51
C GLN A 110 0.78 3.75 -13.21
N ASN A 111 1.48 3.43 -12.12
CA ASN A 111 2.73 4.08 -11.72
C ASN A 111 3.87 3.87 -12.73
N TYR A 112 3.80 2.80 -13.54
CA TYR A 112 4.84 2.44 -14.49
C TYR A 112 4.41 2.69 -15.94
N ALA A 113 3.14 2.42 -16.26
CA ALA A 113 2.66 2.38 -17.63
C ALA A 113 2.15 3.73 -18.16
N THR A 114 1.62 4.58 -17.28
CA THR A 114 0.89 5.81 -17.67
C THR A 114 1.48 7.09 -17.08
N GLY A 115 2.56 6.98 -16.29
CA GLY A 115 3.16 8.11 -15.58
C GLY A 115 2.13 8.81 -14.68
N TRP A 116 2.17 10.14 -14.63
CA TRP A 116 1.24 10.98 -13.84
C TRP A 116 -0.17 11.11 -14.46
N GLY A 117 -0.45 10.41 -15.56
CA GLY A 117 -1.73 10.45 -16.29
C GLY A 117 -2.78 9.46 -15.77
N TYR A 118 -2.94 9.38 -14.44
CA TYR A 118 -3.85 8.43 -13.77
C TYR A 118 -5.31 8.62 -14.18
N ALA A 119 -6.08 7.53 -14.30
CA ALA A 119 -7.53 7.68 -14.44
C ALA A 119 -8.11 8.13 -13.09
N TYR A 120 -7.76 7.44 -12.00
CA TYR A 120 -8.11 7.82 -10.63
C TYR A 120 -6.88 8.35 -9.88
N ALA A 121 -6.82 9.67 -9.66
CA ALA A 121 -5.63 10.31 -9.09
C ALA A 121 -5.26 9.86 -7.66
N ALA A 122 -6.15 9.24 -6.89
CA ALA A 122 -5.78 8.70 -5.57
C ALA A 122 -5.27 7.26 -5.62
N SER A 123 -5.30 6.59 -6.79
CA SER A 123 -4.88 5.20 -6.94
C SER A 123 -3.37 5.00 -6.84
N TRP A 124 -2.56 6.01 -7.19
CA TRP A 124 -1.10 5.87 -7.31
C TRP A 124 -0.45 5.42 -5.99
N SER A 125 -0.86 6.03 -4.88
CA SER A 125 -0.31 5.71 -3.55
C SER A 125 -0.74 4.34 -3.07
N LEU A 126 -1.96 3.92 -3.45
CA LEU A 126 -2.47 2.59 -3.14
C LEU A 126 -1.71 1.50 -3.92
N ALA A 127 -1.39 1.75 -5.19
CA ALA A 127 -0.55 0.86 -5.99
C ALA A 127 0.86 0.72 -5.39
N VAL A 128 1.46 1.81 -4.90
CA VAL A 128 2.75 1.73 -4.18
C VAL A 128 2.63 0.86 -2.93
N GLU A 129 1.56 1.02 -2.15
CA GLU A 129 1.30 0.23 -0.94
C GLU A 129 1.12 -1.27 -1.24
N GLU A 130 0.38 -1.61 -2.29
CA GLU A 130 0.20 -2.98 -2.81
C GLU A 130 1.55 -3.63 -3.16
N HIS A 131 2.36 -2.96 -3.99
CA HIS A 131 3.66 -3.48 -4.39
C HIS A 131 4.60 -3.66 -3.19
N PHE A 132 4.53 -2.76 -2.21
CA PHE A 132 5.28 -2.89 -0.96
C PHE A 132 4.88 -4.16 -0.19
N TYR A 133 3.60 -4.53 -0.15
CA TYR A 133 3.15 -5.78 0.48
C TYR A 133 3.69 -7.02 -0.21
N PHE A 134 3.64 -7.06 -1.54
CA PHE A 134 4.25 -8.15 -2.31
C PHE A 134 5.77 -8.20 -2.09
N GLY A 135 6.45 -7.05 -2.11
CA GLY A 135 7.88 -6.94 -1.85
C GLY A 135 8.27 -7.46 -0.47
N LEU A 136 7.51 -7.12 0.58
CA LEU A 136 7.75 -7.66 1.92
C LEU A 136 7.62 -9.18 1.97
N VAL A 137 6.53 -9.73 1.42
CA VAL A 137 6.33 -11.19 1.40
C VAL A 137 7.45 -11.88 0.63
N PHE A 138 7.88 -11.30 -0.49
CA PHE A 138 9.00 -11.79 -1.28
C PHE A 138 10.29 -11.79 -0.46
N ILE A 139 10.68 -10.66 0.15
CA ILE A 139 11.88 -10.54 0.99
C ILE A 139 11.87 -11.60 2.11
N PHE A 140 10.75 -11.75 2.81
CA PHE A 140 10.63 -12.72 3.89
C PHE A 140 10.70 -14.18 3.40
N TYR A 141 10.17 -14.47 2.22
CA TYR A 141 10.29 -15.79 1.61
C TYR A 141 11.76 -16.17 1.34
N PHE A 142 12.56 -15.25 0.80
CA PHE A 142 13.99 -15.49 0.57
C PHE A 142 14.77 -15.64 1.88
N ILE A 143 14.57 -14.73 2.84
CA ILE A 143 15.27 -14.78 4.14
C ILE A 143 14.95 -16.07 4.91
N SER A 144 13.70 -16.54 4.87
CA SER A 144 13.30 -17.77 5.56
C SER A 144 13.91 -19.02 4.91
N ASN A 145 14.11 -19.03 3.59
CA ASN A 145 14.71 -20.17 2.89
C ASN A 145 16.21 -20.30 3.15
N ASP A 146 16.93 -19.18 3.31
CA ASP A 146 18.38 -19.22 3.56
C ASP A 146 18.69 -19.74 4.97
N LYS A 147 17.95 -19.32 6.00
CA LYS A 147 18.13 -19.86 7.36
C LYS A 147 17.79 -21.35 7.49
N LEU A 148 16.84 -21.85 6.72
CA LEU A 148 16.50 -23.29 6.70
C LEU A 148 17.56 -24.13 5.98
N LYS A 149 18.26 -23.55 4.99
CA LYS A 149 19.39 -24.21 4.33
C LYS A 149 20.59 -24.32 5.27
N ASP A 150 20.88 -23.28 6.04
CA ASP A 150 22.02 -23.27 6.97
C ASP A 150 21.86 -24.30 8.10
N ILE A 151 20.65 -24.47 8.64
CA ILE A 151 20.38 -25.47 9.69
C ILE A 151 20.50 -26.90 9.12
N LYS A 152 19.94 -27.16 7.93
CA LYS A 152 20.06 -28.48 7.29
C LYS A 152 21.50 -28.85 6.91
N LYS A 153 22.36 -27.87 6.66
CA LYS A 153 23.78 -28.08 6.33
C LYS A 153 24.63 -28.47 7.55
N ILE A 154 24.16 -28.16 8.76
CA ILE A 154 24.80 -28.57 10.03
C ILE A 154 24.37 -29.99 10.44
N GLU A 155 23.19 -30.43 9.99
CA GLU A 155 22.64 -31.77 10.29
C GLU A 155 22.93 -32.83 9.21
N SER A 156 23.53 -32.46 8.07
CA SER A 156 23.98 -33.42 7.06
C SER A 156 25.38 -33.95 7.42
N PRO A 157 25.53 -35.27 7.68
CA PRO A 157 26.82 -35.91 8.01
C PRO A 157 27.82 -35.89 6.85
#